data_AF-A0A841FHG9-F1
#
_entry.id   AF-A0A841FHG9-F1
#
_cell.length_a   1.000
_cell.length_b   1.000
_cell.length_c   1.000
_cell.angle_alpha   90.00
_cell.angle_beta   90.00
_cell.angle_gamma   90.00
#
_symmetry.space_group_name_H-M   'P 1'
#
loop_
_entity.id
_entity.type
_entity.pdbx_description
1 polymer ?
#
loop_
_entity_poly.entity_id
_entity_poly.type
_entity_poly.pdbx_seq_one_letter_code
_entity_poly.pdbx_strand_id
1 'polypeptide(L)'
;MKSLAHSTTRHRPSTVLGAGAVIIALAASLGPAVEARAAGGTATVYVVTQEGLTVNDGARLADSFGIGNALFPNGSFQYVDGAKFQRVPHKTVGQGRDEDGNPTVTEEVDFDALGRIKPYPDDLAVQKADRLASIALISEGMSVKARISHSDFTLTDDKGSVVTAQPIDTTVSFDAYLDGLPLTGQGANLRVTFDENGTVTELSESLRKVAADRKVDVISPDEAREDCKRVYGDTVEQGEPTLGYQMPELTSRNADGTGTVKEIWPQYTCNPVGKEETQASRLVPAVRDSAPSFTVQVDRRGDTVTASSKVAGGTAPYSYRWSSSTTVLDNVAGPSITYRRTPREGAKQEQVSLEVTDANGLSAIASVAADGDGGYSASSQPGGGGFALASVGISQTVDEWQCAQDSANGFKSVMQSKGQFIDHDWRGASSWEKDFKDASKGGWDYEYADDVDAQWYTGHGWPGGFTFKSSVSDTSIVPGDARWGNDWNLEWLQLESCQVLRDAHVWNQSFRGLHMMNGFVTNAYCVGGGTGGTFAKYLFPLKFLWWTLRPAYSVRQAWATMALLKEPHGVKYRSYGPAVKTGLSFQTNANDYFWGQGATGPDLISNGWWWSVTGTV
;
A
#
# COMPACT_ATOMS: atom_id res chain seq x y z
N MET A 1 -68.81 41.35 24.65
CA MET A 1 -67.78 41.45 23.59
C MET A 1 -68.10 40.44 22.49
N LYS A 2 -67.49 40.56 21.30
CA LYS A 2 -67.85 39.78 20.09
C LYS A 2 -67.39 38.30 20.16
N SER A 3 -67.89 37.36 19.36
CA SER A 3 -69.21 37.15 18.71
C SER A 3 -69.16 35.85 17.89
N LEU A 4 -70.17 34.98 18.01
CA LEU A 4 -70.63 33.96 17.05
C LEU A 4 -69.60 33.17 16.19
N ALA A 5 -69.55 31.86 16.39
CA ALA A 5 -69.04 30.91 15.40
C ALA A 5 -70.11 30.55 14.36
N HIS A 6 -69.72 30.25 13.10
CA HIS A 6 -70.54 29.45 12.18
C HIS A 6 -69.76 28.90 10.96
N SER A 7 -70.38 27.90 10.32
CA SER A 7 -70.13 27.38 8.98
C SER A 7 -68.91 26.47 8.74
N THR A 8 -69.22 25.24 8.30
CA THR A 8 -68.29 24.30 7.65
C THR A 8 -68.54 24.29 6.14
N THR A 9 -67.47 24.38 5.34
CA THR A 9 -67.54 24.11 3.89
C THR A 9 -66.28 23.39 3.40
N ARG A 10 -66.40 22.61 2.33
CA ARG A 10 -65.38 21.68 1.83
C ARG A 10 -64.44 22.36 0.84
N HIS A 11 -63.16 21.99 0.85
CA HIS A 11 -62.38 21.81 -0.38
C HIS A 11 -61.49 20.56 -0.30
N ARG A 12 -61.35 19.89 -1.45
CA ARG A 12 -60.34 18.89 -1.83
C ARG A 12 -59.54 19.47 -3.02
N PRO A 13 -58.43 18.86 -3.46
CA PRO A 13 -57.29 18.37 -2.69
C PRO A 13 -55.95 18.88 -3.30
N SER A 14 -54.82 18.66 -2.61
CA SER A 14 -53.49 18.78 -3.22
C SER A 14 -52.63 17.58 -2.85
N THR A 15 -52.63 16.55 -3.70
CA THR A 15 -51.85 15.32 -3.49
C THR A 15 -50.40 15.54 -3.93
N VAL A 16 -49.50 15.73 -2.98
CA VAL A 16 -48.06 15.53 -3.22
C VAL A 16 -47.76 14.06 -2.94
N LEU A 17 -47.37 13.30 -3.96
CA LEU A 17 -46.84 11.95 -3.74
C LEU A 17 -45.43 12.06 -3.16
N GLY A 18 -45.32 12.01 -1.83
CA GLY A 18 -44.07 11.61 -1.20
C GLY A 18 -43.79 10.16 -1.57
N ALA A 19 -42.75 9.92 -2.38
CA ALA A 19 -42.25 8.57 -2.65
C ALA A 19 -41.65 8.01 -1.36
N GLY A 20 -42.45 7.25 -0.61
CA GLY A 20 -42.02 6.64 0.64
C GLY A 20 -40.89 5.65 0.39
N ALA A 21 -39.71 5.92 0.93
CA ALA A 21 -38.60 4.98 0.90
C ALA A 21 -39.01 3.71 1.66
N VAL A 22 -39.28 2.63 0.94
CA VAL A 22 -39.53 1.32 1.54
C VAL A 22 -38.21 0.82 2.09
N ILE A 23 -38.00 1.03 3.39
CA ILE A 23 -36.88 0.43 4.13
C ILE A 23 -37.16 -1.07 4.20
N ILE A 24 -36.74 -1.81 3.18
CA ILE A 24 -36.63 -3.26 3.25
C ILE A 24 -35.47 -3.54 4.20
N ALA A 25 -35.81 -3.78 5.46
CA ALA A 25 -34.87 -4.27 6.44
C ALA A 25 -34.45 -5.70 6.05
N LEU A 26 -33.39 -5.82 5.25
CA LEU A 26 -32.61 -7.05 5.18
C LEU A 26 -32.02 -7.26 6.57
N ALA A 27 -32.73 -8.03 7.39
CA ALA A 27 -32.14 -8.64 8.57
C ALA A 27 -31.00 -9.54 8.06
N ALA A 28 -29.76 -9.07 8.21
CA ALA A 28 -28.58 -9.84 7.88
C ALA A 28 -28.56 -11.09 8.79
N SER A 29 -29.01 -12.21 8.25
CA SER A 29 -28.93 -13.51 8.90
C SER A 29 -27.46 -13.91 8.98
N LEU A 30 -26.79 -13.46 10.03
CA LEU A 30 -25.46 -13.93 10.42
C LEU A 30 -25.55 -15.44 10.62
N GLY A 31 -25.09 -16.19 9.61
CA GLY A 31 -24.98 -17.63 9.70
C GLY A 31 -24.02 -18.00 10.84
N PRO A 32 -24.30 -19.05 11.62
CA PRO A 32 -23.48 -19.44 12.77
C PRO A 32 -22.16 -20.09 12.30
N ALA A 33 -21.23 -19.25 11.82
CA ALA A 33 -19.95 -19.65 11.25
C ALA A 33 -18.84 -18.58 11.42
N VAL A 34 -18.94 -17.72 12.44
CA VAL A 34 -17.87 -16.77 12.85
C VAL A 34 -17.37 -17.05 14.28
N GLU A 35 -18.10 -17.84 15.07
CA GLU A 35 -17.63 -18.35 16.37
C GLU A 35 -16.66 -19.54 16.21
N ALA A 36 -15.62 -19.36 15.39
CA ALA A 36 -14.49 -20.30 15.24
C ALA A 36 -13.50 -20.24 16.43
N ARG A 37 -14.07 -20.15 17.63
CA ARG A 37 -13.58 -20.58 18.95
C ARG A 37 -12.10 -20.97 19.00
N ALA A 38 -11.24 -20.06 19.47
CA ALA A 38 -9.91 -20.38 20.01
C ALA A 38 -10.03 -21.11 21.38
N ALA A 39 -10.78 -22.21 21.42
CA ALA A 39 -11.33 -22.84 22.62
C ALA A 39 -10.32 -23.57 23.51
N GLY A 40 -9.07 -23.68 23.06
CA GLY A 40 -8.08 -24.62 23.62
C GLY A 40 -6.68 -24.06 23.82
N GLY A 41 -6.48 -22.74 23.70
CA GLY A 41 -5.16 -22.12 23.93
C GLY A 41 -4.05 -22.59 23.00
N THR A 42 -4.39 -23.22 21.86
CA THR A 42 -3.43 -23.84 20.94
C THR A 42 -3.79 -23.56 19.48
N ALA A 43 -2.77 -23.41 18.63
CA ALA A 43 -2.91 -23.31 17.17
C ALA A 43 -1.98 -24.31 16.46
N THR A 44 -2.12 -24.45 15.14
CA THR A 44 -1.40 -25.42 14.31
C THR A 44 -0.16 -24.77 13.70
N VAL A 45 1.04 -25.31 13.88
CA VAL A 45 2.18 -24.98 13.02
C VAL A 45 2.11 -25.84 11.77
N TYR A 46 2.27 -25.19 10.61
CA TYR A 46 2.24 -25.84 9.31
C TYR A 46 3.65 -25.93 8.73
N VAL A 47 3.99 -27.05 8.10
CA VAL A 47 5.21 -27.18 7.30
C VAL A 47 4.95 -26.83 5.84
N VAL A 48 5.87 -26.11 5.21
CA VAL A 48 5.82 -25.78 3.78
C VAL A 48 6.27 -26.99 2.97
N THR A 49 5.35 -27.52 2.16
CA THR A 49 5.59 -28.67 1.28
C THR A 49 5.88 -28.25 -0.17
N GLN A 50 5.46 -27.05 -0.57
CA GLN A 50 5.86 -26.39 -1.81
C GLN A 50 5.84 -24.87 -1.62
N GLU A 51 6.95 -24.19 -1.89
CA GLU A 51 7.06 -22.73 -1.85
C GLU A 51 6.90 -22.14 -3.26
N GLY A 52 5.70 -21.61 -3.54
CA GLY A 52 5.36 -21.03 -4.83
C GLY A 52 5.05 -22.05 -5.93
N LEU A 53 4.48 -21.55 -7.02
CA LEU A 53 4.19 -22.32 -8.22
C LEU A 53 5.50 -22.81 -8.87
N THR A 54 5.54 -24.07 -9.29
CA THR A 54 6.64 -24.56 -10.14
C THR A 54 6.52 -24.02 -11.56
N VAL A 55 7.59 -24.14 -12.36
CA VAL A 55 7.55 -23.89 -13.82
C VAL A 55 6.36 -24.57 -14.52
N ASN A 56 6.01 -25.78 -14.11
CA ASN A 56 4.87 -26.53 -14.65
C ASN A 56 3.52 -26.00 -14.14
N ASP A 57 3.46 -25.45 -12.93
CA ASP A 57 2.23 -24.88 -12.38
C ASP A 57 1.93 -23.52 -13.03
N GLY A 58 2.93 -22.65 -13.16
CA GLY A 58 2.80 -21.37 -13.86
C GLY A 58 2.44 -21.53 -15.34
N ALA A 59 2.96 -22.55 -16.02
CA ALA A 59 2.54 -22.89 -17.38
C ALA A 59 1.06 -23.29 -17.44
N ARG A 60 0.62 -24.22 -16.57
CA ARG A 60 -0.79 -24.66 -16.50
C ARG A 60 -1.74 -23.52 -16.12
N LEU A 61 -1.30 -22.60 -15.26
CA LEU A 61 -2.06 -21.42 -14.88
C LEU A 61 -2.24 -20.47 -16.07
N ALA A 62 -1.16 -20.19 -16.80
CA ALA A 62 -1.18 -19.35 -17.99
C ALA A 62 -2.11 -19.92 -19.08
N ASP A 63 -1.97 -21.22 -19.39
CA ASP A 63 -2.81 -21.93 -20.36
C ASP A 63 -4.30 -21.90 -19.97
N SER A 64 -4.62 -22.08 -18.69
CA SER A 64 -6.01 -22.15 -18.19
C SER A 64 -6.76 -20.81 -18.21
N PHE A 65 -6.02 -19.70 -18.31
CA PHE A 65 -6.57 -18.35 -18.46
C PHE A 65 -6.38 -17.75 -19.86
N GLY A 66 -5.53 -18.35 -20.70
CA GLY A 66 -5.23 -17.87 -22.05
C GLY A 66 -4.29 -16.67 -22.08
N ILE A 67 -3.39 -16.58 -21.10
CA ILE A 67 -2.48 -15.44 -20.89
C ILE A 67 -1.02 -15.83 -21.11
N GLY A 68 -0.14 -14.83 -21.20
CA GLY A 68 1.30 -15.07 -21.20
C GLY A 68 1.78 -15.61 -19.85
N ASN A 69 2.71 -16.56 -19.85
CA ASN A 69 3.29 -17.08 -18.62
C ASN A 69 4.13 -15.99 -17.92
N ALA A 70 3.64 -15.51 -16.78
CA ALA A 70 4.22 -14.44 -15.97
C ALA A 70 4.73 -14.95 -14.61
N LEU A 71 5.23 -16.19 -14.59
CA LEU A 71 5.88 -16.80 -13.42
C LEU A 71 7.25 -16.16 -13.15
N PHE A 72 7.46 -15.68 -11.93
CA PHE A 72 8.72 -15.13 -11.44
C PHE A 72 9.62 -16.26 -10.89
N PRO A 73 10.96 -16.05 -10.83
CA PRO A 73 11.88 -17.07 -10.29
C PRO A 73 11.63 -17.45 -8.82
N ASN A 74 10.86 -16.66 -8.06
CA ASN A 74 10.45 -17.03 -6.71
C ASN A 74 9.17 -17.88 -6.62
N GLY A 75 8.55 -18.22 -7.75
CA GLY A 75 7.32 -19.01 -7.80
C GLY A 75 6.03 -18.20 -7.64
N SER A 76 6.08 -16.87 -7.54
CA SER A 76 4.88 -16.04 -7.70
C SER A 76 4.52 -15.88 -9.17
N PHE A 77 3.24 -15.80 -9.50
CA PHE A 77 2.75 -15.47 -10.84
C PHE A 77 2.14 -14.06 -10.79
N GLN A 78 2.59 -13.15 -11.66
CA GLN A 78 2.14 -11.74 -11.65
C GLN A 78 1.96 -11.24 -13.09
N TYR A 79 0.76 -11.45 -13.65
CA TYR A 79 0.39 -10.99 -14.99
C TYR A 79 -0.44 -9.71 -14.90
N VAL A 80 -0.11 -8.69 -15.68
CA VAL A 80 -0.97 -7.52 -15.94
C VAL A 80 -0.87 -7.11 -17.41
N ASP A 81 -2.01 -7.00 -18.09
CA ASP A 81 -2.13 -6.39 -19.42
C ASP A 81 -2.26 -4.87 -19.27
N GLY A 82 -1.13 -4.16 -19.39
CA GLY A 82 -1.08 -2.70 -19.26
C GLY A 82 -1.94 -1.93 -20.28
N ALA A 83 -2.36 -2.55 -21.39
CA ALA A 83 -3.25 -1.92 -22.35
C ALA A 83 -4.74 -2.00 -21.93
N LYS A 84 -5.08 -2.82 -20.93
CA LYS A 84 -6.46 -3.12 -20.53
C LYS A 84 -6.76 -2.95 -19.03
N PHE A 85 -5.80 -3.27 -18.16
CA PHE A 85 -5.98 -3.22 -16.71
C PHE A 85 -6.33 -1.79 -16.26
N GLN A 86 -7.48 -1.63 -15.59
CA GLN A 86 -8.07 -0.32 -15.27
C GLN A 86 -8.02 0.70 -16.43
N ARG A 87 -8.35 0.27 -17.66
CA ARG A 87 -8.28 1.14 -18.83
C ARG A 87 -9.34 2.24 -18.74
N VAL A 88 -8.90 3.49 -18.67
CA VAL A 88 -9.75 4.67 -18.89
C VAL A 88 -9.57 5.10 -20.36
N PRO A 89 -10.61 5.01 -21.21
CA PRO A 89 -10.50 5.38 -22.62
C PRO A 89 -10.25 6.89 -22.79
N HIS A 90 -9.25 7.25 -23.59
CA HIS A 90 -8.88 8.63 -23.90
C HIS A 90 -8.64 8.82 -25.40
N LYS A 91 -8.59 10.08 -25.83
CA LYS A 91 -8.19 10.56 -27.14
C LYS A 91 -7.08 11.60 -26.98
N THR A 92 -5.95 11.41 -27.64
CA THR A 92 -4.94 12.46 -27.77
C THR A 92 -5.51 13.63 -28.58
N VAL A 93 -5.46 14.85 -28.04
CA VAL A 93 -5.94 16.08 -28.67
C VAL A 93 -4.86 17.15 -28.86
N GLY A 94 -3.71 17.00 -28.21
CA GLY A 94 -2.59 17.94 -28.29
C GLY A 94 -1.23 17.28 -28.03
N GLN A 95 -0.18 17.99 -28.41
CA GLN A 95 1.22 17.69 -28.07
C GLN A 95 1.93 19.01 -27.75
N GLY A 96 2.82 18.99 -26.78
CA GLY A 96 3.50 20.18 -26.27
C GLY A 96 4.85 19.86 -25.63
N ARG A 97 5.24 20.76 -24.72
CA ARG A 97 6.28 20.54 -23.72
C ARG A 97 5.83 21.15 -22.40
N ASP A 98 6.43 20.70 -21.32
CA ASP A 98 6.47 21.36 -20.02
C ASP A 98 7.50 22.53 -20.04
N GLU A 99 7.79 23.10 -18.87
CA GLU A 99 8.81 24.12 -18.59
C GLU A 99 10.25 23.64 -18.81
N ASP A 100 10.60 22.43 -18.35
CA ASP A 100 11.96 21.87 -18.45
C ASP A 100 12.27 21.36 -19.88
N GLY A 101 11.22 21.16 -20.67
CA GLY A 101 11.25 20.88 -22.09
C GLY A 101 11.08 19.41 -22.46
N ASN A 102 10.57 18.54 -21.60
CA ASN A 102 10.17 17.17 -21.93
C ASN A 102 8.92 17.19 -22.85
N PRO A 103 8.66 16.15 -23.67
CA PRO A 103 7.52 16.14 -24.59
C PRO A 103 6.21 15.74 -23.89
N THR A 104 5.22 16.63 -23.90
CA THR A 104 3.90 16.40 -23.27
C THR A 104 2.80 16.08 -24.30
N VAL A 105 1.74 15.41 -23.85
CA VAL A 105 0.65 14.86 -24.69
C VAL A 105 -0.70 15.12 -24.02
N THR A 106 -1.49 16.05 -24.57
CA THR A 106 -2.81 16.39 -24.02
C THR A 106 -3.83 15.31 -24.40
N GLU A 107 -4.44 14.65 -23.40
CA GLU A 107 -5.47 13.63 -23.59
C GLU A 107 -6.85 14.07 -23.05
N GLU A 108 -7.92 13.76 -23.78
CA GLU A 108 -9.32 13.93 -23.37
C GLU A 108 -10.00 12.58 -23.09
N VAL A 109 -10.74 12.48 -21.98
CA VAL A 109 -11.50 11.27 -21.62
C VAL A 109 -12.59 11.01 -22.67
N ASP A 110 -12.59 9.80 -23.24
CA ASP A 110 -13.60 9.37 -24.20
C ASP A 110 -14.82 8.78 -23.47
N PHE A 111 -15.67 9.65 -22.92
CA PHE A 111 -16.90 9.27 -22.21
C PHE A 111 -17.82 8.35 -23.02
N ASP A 112 -17.78 8.48 -24.34
CA ASP A 112 -18.55 7.68 -25.29
C ASP A 112 -18.06 6.22 -25.36
N ALA A 113 -16.75 5.98 -25.15
CA ALA A 113 -16.16 4.66 -25.03
C ALA A 113 -16.19 4.14 -23.58
N LEU A 114 -15.96 5.01 -22.60
CA LEU A 114 -16.02 4.71 -21.16
C LEU A 114 -17.42 4.19 -20.77
N GLY A 115 -18.49 4.88 -21.18
CA GLY A 115 -19.88 4.45 -20.95
C GLY A 115 -20.34 3.23 -21.78
N ARG A 116 -19.45 2.65 -22.60
CA ARG A 116 -19.67 1.35 -23.27
C ARG A 116 -18.98 0.19 -22.54
N ILE A 117 -18.07 0.48 -21.60
CA ILE A 117 -17.50 -0.55 -20.73
C ILE A 117 -18.62 -1.10 -19.85
N LYS A 118 -18.71 -2.42 -19.79
CA LYS A 118 -19.62 -3.16 -18.92
C LYS A 118 -18.77 -4.14 -18.14
N PRO A 119 -18.66 -4.02 -16.81
CA PRO A 119 -17.93 -4.99 -16.01
C PRO A 119 -18.35 -6.43 -16.34
N TYR A 120 -17.38 -7.33 -16.37
CA TYR A 120 -17.67 -8.75 -16.64
C TYR A 120 -18.62 -9.27 -15.54
N PRO A 121 -19.74 -9.95 -15.89
CA PRO A 121 -20.77 -10.30 -14.91
C PRO A 121 -20.20 -11.10 -13.73
N ASP A 122 -20.50 -10.63 -12.52
CA ASP A 122 -20.06 -11.15 -11.22
C ASP A 122 -20.09 -12.69 -11.10
N ASP A 123 -21.17 -13.32 -11.56
CA ASP A 123 -21.37 -14.77 -11.53
C ASP A 123 -20.43 -15.51 -12.50
N LEU A 124 -20.20 -14.94 -13.68
CA LEU A 124 -19.24 -15.44 -14.67
C LEU A 124 -17.79 -15.16 -14.24
N ALA A 125 -17.55 -14.04 -13.57
CA ALA A 125 -16.24 -13.68 -13.01
C ALA A 125 -15.82 -14.69 -11.92
N VAL A 126 -16.71 -15.01 -10.97
CA VAL A 126 -16.45 -16.05 -9.96
C VAL A 126 -16.30 -17.43 -10.61
N GLN A 127 -17.20 -17.84 -11.51
CA GLN A 127 -17.07 -19.13 -12.22
C GLN A 127 -15.76 -19.24 -13.03
N LYS A 128 -15.23 -18.11 -13.52
CA LYS A 128 -13.92 -18.07 -14.18
C LYS A 128 -12.76 -18.10 -13.17
N ALA A 129 -12.91 -17.43 -12.03
CA ALA A 129 -11.93 -17.42 -10.94
C ALA A 129 -11.85 -18.76 -10.16
N ASP A 130 -12.91 -19.58 -10.15
CA ASP A 130 -12.85 -20.94 -9.60
C ASP A 130 -11.74 -21.80 -10.24
N ARG A 131 -11.35 -21.50 -11.50
CA ARG A 131 -10.20 -22.13 -12.15
C ARG A 131 -8.87 -21.75 -11.52
N LEU A 132 -8.71 -20.51 -11.05
CA LEU A 132 -7.53 -20.06 -10.30
C LEU A 132 -7.44 -20.84 -8.98
N ALA A 133 -8.54 -20.94 -8.22
CA ALA A 133 -8.61 -21.75 -7.01
C ALA A 133 -8.29 -23.24 -7.24
N SER A 134 -8.64 -23.80 -8.41
CA SER A 134 -8.33 -25.20 -8.75
C SER A 134 -6.87 -25.47 -9.17
N ILE A 135 -6.06 -24.43 -9.39
CA ILE A 135 -4.66 -24.51 -9.85
C ILE A 135 -3.68 -23.99 -8.80
N ALA A 136 -4.09 -23.00 -8.03
CA ALA A 136 -3.35 -22.43 -6.91
C ALA A 136 -3.08 -23.46 -5.80
N LEU A 137 -2.11 -23.17 -4.93
CA LEU A 137 -1.59 -24.14 -3.96
C LEU A 137 -2.45 -24.35 -2.69
N ILE A 138 -3.77 -24.39 -2.88
CA ILE A 138 -4.75 -24.63 -1.82
C ILE A 138 -4.47 -25.99 -1.16
N SER A 139 -4.35 -25.95 0.16
CA SER A 139 -3.85 -27.06 0.99
C SER A 139 -4.97 -27.68 1.82
N GLU A 140 -4.73 -28.88 2.38
CA GLU A 140 -5.67 -29.46 3.34
C GLU A 140 -5.73 -28.58 4.61
N GLY A 141 -6.94 -28.32 5.12
CA GLY A 141 -7.18 -27.32 6.17
C GLY A 141 -7.19 -25.87 5.69
N MET A 142 -6.84 -25.59 4.43
CA MET A 142 -7.00 -24.26 3.82
C MET A 142 -8.40 -24.11 3.22
N SER A 143 -9.03 -22.95 3.42
CA SER A 143 -10.23 -22.56 2.68
C SER A 143 -10.03 -21.18 2.05
N VAL A 144 -10.69 -20.96 0.92
CA VAL A 144 -10.70 -19.68 0.21
C VAL A 144 -12.13 -19.23 -0.02
N LYS A 145 -12.38 -17.92 0.00
CA LYS A 145 -13.68 -17.32 -0.22
C LYS A 145 -13.58 -16.15 -1.20
N ALA A 146 -14.18 -16.33 -2.37
CA ALA A 146 -14.22 -15.30 -3.40
C ALA A 146 -14.91 -14.01 -2.90
N ARG A 147 -14.31 -12.88 -3.29
CA ARG A 147 -14.74 -11.50 -3.07
C ARG A 147 -14.76 -10.82 -4.43
N ILE A 148 -15.83 -10.11 -4.75
CA ILE A 148 -15.97 -9.37 -6.00
C ILE A 148 -15.78 -7.88 -5.68
N SER A 149 -14.97 -7.20 -6.49
CA SER A 149 -14.83 -5.76 -6.49
C SER A 149 -14.75 -5.23 -7.93
N HIS A 150 -14.92 -3.93 -8.08
CA HIS A 150 -14.68 -3.21 -9.33
C HIS A 150 -13.76 -2.03 -9.03
N SER A 151 -12.98 -1.62 -10.02
CA SER A 151 -12.40 -0.28 -10.05
C SER A 151 -13.42 0.69 -10.64
N ASP A 152 -13.67 1.82 -9.97
CA ASP A 152 -14.55 2.89 -10.44
C ASP A 152 -13.73 4.08 -10.96
N PHE A 153 -13.96 4.49 -12.21
CA PHE A 153 -13.60 5.84 -12.67
C PHE A 153 -14.71 6.81 -12.26
N THR A 154 -14.34 7.95 -11.67
CA THR A 154 -15.28 8.98 -11.22
C THR A 154 -14.89 10.36 -11.72
N LEU A 155 -15.86 11.15 -12.18
CA LEU A 155 -15.73 12.59 -12.41
C LEU A 155 -16.53 13.35 -11.34
N THR A 156 -15.90 14.32 -10.65
CA THR A 156 -16.55 15.16 -9.63
C THR A 156 -16.43 16.66 -9.92
N ASP A 157 -17.33 17.44 -9.33
CA ASP A 157 -17.20 18.91 -9.26
C ASP A 157 -16.22 19.37 -8.16
N ASP A 158 -16.10 20.68 -8.00
CA ASP A 158 -15.28 21.38 -6.99
C ASP A 158 -15.59 21.01 -5.53
N LYS A 159 -16.78 20.46 -5.27
CA LYS A 159 -17.27 20.05 -3.94
C LYS A 159 -17.18 18.54 -3.72
N GLY A 160 -16.61 17.80 -4.68
CA GLY A 160 -16.59 16.34 -4.66
C GLY A 160 -17.92 15.68 -5.02
N SER A 161 -18.89 16.43 -5.56
CA SER A 161 -20.17 15.87 -6.02
C SER A 161 -19.93 14.98 -7.23
N VAL A 162 -20.29 13.70 -7.15
CA VAL A 162 -20.11 12.74 -8.25
C VAL A 162 -21.07 13.08 -9.40
N VAL A 163 -20.51 13.47 -10.54
CA VAL A 163 -21.25 13.77 -11.78
C VAL A 163 -21.24 12.57 -12.74
N THR A 164 -20.24 11.70 -12.64
CA THR A 164 -20.22 10.39 -13.31
C THR A 164 -19.42 9.42 -12.46
N ALA A 165 -19.90 8.18 -12.34
CA ALA A 165 -19.15 7.03 -11.86
C ALA A 165 -19.38 5.88 -12.85
N GLN A 166 -18.31 5.22 -13.25
CA GLN A 166 -18.33 4.09 -14.18
C GLN A 166 -17.36 3.01 -13.68
N PRO A 167 -17.84 1.80 -13.34
CA PRO A 167 -16.97 0.67 -13.08
C PRO A 167 -16.29 0.23 -14.38
N ILE A 168 -14.97 0.05 -14.35
CA ILE A 168 -14.11 -0.20 -15.53
C ILE A 168 -13.52 -1.61 -15.61
N ASP A 169 -13.70 -2.44 -14.59
CA ASP A 169 -13.30 -3.86 -14.57
C ASP A 169 -14.19 -4.69 -13.62
N THR A 170 -13.97 -6.00 -13.59
CA THR A 170 -14.42 -6.87 -12.49
C THR A 170 -13.24 -7.64 -11.94
N THR A 171 -12.98 -7.49 -10.64
CA THR A 171 -11.91 -8.16 -9.90
C THR A 171 -12.51 -9.25 -9.00
N VAL A 172 -11.90 -10.43 -8.99
CA VAL A 172 -12.15 -11.47 -7.98
C VAL A 172 -10.87 -11.69 -7.17
N SER A 173 -10.89 -11.31 -5.90
CA SER A 173 -9.88 -11.72 -4.91
C SER A 173 -10.43 -12.80 -3.98
N PHE A 174 -9.57 -13.47 -3.24
CA PHE A 174 -9.96 -14.53 -2.32
C PHE A 174 -9.48 -14.23 -0.89
N ASP A 175 -10.38 -14.13 0.07
CA ASP A 175 -10.01 -14.27 1.48
C ASP A 175 -9.51 -15.71 1.68
N ALA A 176 -8.31 -15.89 2.24
CA ALA A 176 -7.77 -17.20 2.58
C ALA A 176 -7.77 -17.44 4.10
N TYR A 177 -7.93 -18.70 4.50
CA TYR A 177 -7.94 -19.14 5.90
C TYR A 177 -7.21 -20.48 6.07
N LEU A 178 -6.59 -20.70 7.23
CA LEU A 178 -6.02 -22.00 7.67
C LEU A 178 -6.65 -22.40 9.00
N ASP A 179 -7.22 -23.60 9.10
CA ASP A 179 -8.02 -24.07 10.26
C ASP A 179 -9.16 -23.10 10.65
N GLY A 180 -9.60 -22.24 9.72
CA GLY A 180 -10.61 -21.19 9.94
C GLY A 180 -10.06 -19.85 10.47
N LEU A 181 -8.76 -19.75 10.79
CA LEU A 181 -8.08 -18.51 11.13
C LEU A 181 -7.63 -17.78 9.84
N PRO A 182 -7.67 -16.43 9.80
CA PRO A 182 -7.30 -15.66 8.61
C PRO A 182 -5.84 -15.88 8.19
N LEU A 183 -5.62 -15.98 6.88
CA LEU A 183 -4.32 -16.09 6.24
C LEU A 183 -4.02 -14.79 5.47
N THR A 184 -2.95 -14.08 5.86
CA THR A 184 -2.59 -12.77 5.31
C THR A 184 -1.12 -12.72 4.86
N GLY A 185 -0.71 -11.61 4.25
CA GLY A 185 0.68 -11.36 3.84
C GLY A 185 0.96 -11.66 2.37
N GLN A 186 2.18 -11.40 1.95
CA GLN A 186 2.55 -11.32 0.53
C GLN A 186 2.70 -12.69 -0.14
N GLY A 187 2.79 -13.77 0.63
CA GLY A 187 2.64 -15.14 0.15
C GLY A 187 1.20 -15.69 0.27
N ALA A 188 0.22 -14.83 0.53
CA ALA A 188 -1.20 -15.19 0.64
C ALA A 188 -2.06 -14.49 -0.43
N ASN A 189 -1.49 -14.15 -1.59
CA ASN A 189 -2.21 -13.46 -2.66
C ASN A 189 -2.83 -14.46 -3.65
N LEU A 190 -4.09 -14.22 -4.00
CA LEU A 190 -4.87 -14.98 -4.97
C LEU A 190 -5.93 -14.04 -5.57
N ARG A 191 -5.73 -13.62 -6.83
CA ARG A 191 -6.57 -12.62 -7.51
C ARG A 191 -6.61 -12.83 -9.02
N VAL A 192 -7.73 -12.48 -9.64
CA VAL A 192 -7.85 -12.28 -11.09
C VAL A 192 -8.81 -11.14 -11.41
N THR A 193 -8.44 -10.29 -12.37
CA THR A 193 -9.21 -9.14 -12.85
C THR A 193 -9.56 -9.30 -14.34
N PHE A 194 -10.75 -8.84 -14.75
CA PHE A 194 -11.30 -9.05 -16.10
C PHE A 194 -11.71 -7.75 -16.81
N ASP A 195 -11.54 -7.70 -18.14
CA ASP A 195 -12.15 -6.70 -19.04
C ASP A 195 -13.63 -7.01 -19.35
N GLU A 196 -14.32 -6.13 -20.09
CA GLU A 196 -15.74 -6.28 -20.41
C GLU A 196 -16.10 -7.55 -21.21
N ASN A 197 -15.10 -8.21 -21.81
CA ASN A 197 -15.24 -9.45 -22.57
C ASN A 197 -14.88 -10.69 -21.73
N GLY A 198 -14.50 -10.50 -20.46
CA GLY A 198 -13.99 -11.54 -19.58
C GLY A 198 -12.54 -11.91 -19.86
N THR A 199 -11.77 -11.13 -20.64
CA THR A 199 -10.33 -11.37 -20.80
C THR A 199 -9.62 -11.05 -19.48
N VAL A 200 -8.66 -11.86 -19.07
CA VAL A 200 -7.83 -11.53 -17.90
C VAL A 200 -7.01 -10.28 -18.21
N THR A 201 -7.05 -9.30 -17.30
CA THR A 201 -6.27 -8.06 -17.36
C THR A 201 -5.27 -7.95 -16.22
N GLU A 202 -5.52 -8.62 -15.09
CA GLU A 202 -4.56 -8.86 -14.02
C GLU A 202 -4.77 -10.28 -13.47
N LEU A 203 -3.70 -10.95 -13.05
CA LEU A 203 -3.76 -12.18 -12.27
C LEU A 203 -2.52 -12.27 -11.38
N SER A 204 -2.74 -12.41 -10.07
CA SER A 204 -1.68 -12.62 -9.08
C SER A 204 -1.92 -13.87 -8.22
N GLU A 205 -0.84 -14.66 -8.07
CA GLU A 205 -0.78 -15.86 -7.22
C GLU A 205 0.58 -15.86 -6.50
N SER A 206 0.57 -16.09 -5.20
CA SER A 206 1.81 -16.24 -4.41
C SER A 206 1.74 -17.30 -3.30
N LEU A 207 0.80 -18.25 -3.39
CA LEU A 207 0.51 -19.17 -2.30
C LEU A 207 1.65 -20.17 -2.05
N ARG A 208 1.63 -20.77 -0.85
CA ARG A 208 2.45 -21.95 -0.52
C ARG A 208 1.55 -23.15 -0.28
N LYS A 209 2.01 -24.32 -0.74
CA LYS A 209 1.41 -25.58 -0.31
C LYS A 209 1.95 -25.93 1.08
N VAL A 210 1.04 -26.18 2.01
CA VAL A 210 1.35 -26.49 3.40
C VAL A 210 0.74 -27.81 3.83
N ALA A 211 1.26 -28.38 4.93
CA ALA A 211 0.64 -29.49 5.65
C ALA A 211 0.68 -29.19 7.15
N ALA A 212 -0.35 -29.60 7.90
CA ALA A 212 -0.35 -29.49 9.36
C ALA A 212 0.71 -30.43 9.96
N ASP A 213 1.53 -29.92 10.88
CA ASP A 213 2.59 -30.69 11.55
C ASP A 213 2.24 -30.95 13.02
N ARG A 214 2.23 -29.88 13.82
CA ARG A 214 2.08 -29.94 15.29
C ARG A 214 1.16 -28.86 15.81
N LYS A 215 0.57 -29.09 16.98
CA LYS A 215 -0.08 -28.01 17.75
C LYS A 215 0.89 -27.44 18.77
N VAL A 216 0.80 -26.12 18.95
CA VAL A 216 1.60 -25.32 19.88
C VAL A 216 0.68 -24.47 20.73
N ASP A 217 1.06 -24.28 21.99
CA ASP A 217 0.36 -23.34 22.88
C ASP A 217 0.54 -21.91 22.35
N VAL A 218 -0.55 -21.13 22.34
CA VAL A 218 -0.53 -19.71 21.99
C VAL A 218 -0.79 -18.86 23.23
N ILE A 219 -0.18 -17.67 23.26
CA ILE A 219 -0.42 -16.65 24.28
C ILE A 219 -1.89 -16.24 24.29
N SER A 220 -2.40 -15.84 25.44
CA SER A 220 -3.77 -15.31 25.55
C SER A 220 -3.94 -14.01 24.76
N PRO A 221 -5.18 -13.66 24.33
CA PRO A 221 -5.46 -12.35 23.72
C PRO A 221 -5.11 -11.16 24.62
N ASP A 222 -5.02 -11.38 25.94
CA ASP A 222 -4.58 -10.39 26.92
C ASP A 222 -3.05 -10.20 26.89
N GLU A 223 -2.27 -11.28 26.89
CA GLU A 223 -0.82 -11.21 26.67
C GLU A 223 -0.49 -10.62 25.30
N ALA A 224 -1.17 -11.07 24.23
CA ALA A 224 -1.01 -10.54 22.89
C ALA A 224 -1.26 -9.02 22.83
N ARG A 225 -2.21 -8.51 23.64
CA ARG A 225 -2.52 -7.09 23.71
C ARG A 225 -1.44 -6.28 24.45
N GLU A 226 -0.83 -6.82 25.50
CA GLU A 226 0.33 -6.19 26.13
C GLU A 226 1.59 -6.27 25.24
N ASP A 227 1.74 -7.32 24.43
CA ASP A 227 2.78 -7.42 23.39
C ASP A 227 2.57 -6.37 22.30
N CYS A 228 1.32 -6.20 21.82
CA CYS A 228 0.96 -5.13 20.88
C CYS A 228 1.25 -3.74 21.46
N LYS A 229 0.87 -3.44 22.71
CA LYS A 229 1.21 -2.17 23.38
C LYS A 229 2.71 -1.89 23.38
N ARG A 230 3.56 -2.89 23.68
CA ARG A 230 5.02 -2.71 23.68
C ARG A 230 5.58 -2.35 22.29
N VAL A 231 4.91 -2.79 21.23
CA VAL A 231 5.28 -2.47 19.83
C VAL A 231 4.78 -1.08 19.37
N TYR A 232 3.72 -0.53 19.98
CA TYR A 232 3.17 0.81 19.67
C TYR A 232 3.53 1.92 20.67
N GLY A 233 3.95 1.56 21.89
CA GLY A 233 4.05 2.43 23.05
C GLY A 233 2.79 2.38 23.93
N ASP A 234 2.99 2.49 25.25
CA ASP A 234 1.95 2.32 26.29
C ASP A 234 0.77 3.30 26.19
N THR A 235 0.88 4.36 25.40
CA THR A 235 -0.16 5.37 25.17
C THR A 235 -1.21 4.96 24.14
N VAL A 236 -0.96 3.93 23.32
CA VAL A 236 -1.88 3.51 22.25
C VAL A 236 -2.88 2.47 22.76
N GLU A 237 -4.16 2.82 22.78
CA GLU A 237 -5.23 1.87 23.11
C GLU A 237 -5.30 0.74 22.07
N GLN A 238 -5.60 -0.48 22.53
CA GLN A 238 -5.68 -1.68 21.69
C GLN A 238 -7.01 -2.39 21.92
N GLY A 239 -7.68 -2.73 20.82
CA GLY A 239 -8.76 -3.72 20.80
C GLY A 239 -8.23 -5.14 20.99
N GLU A 240 -9.10 -6.13 20.80
CA GLU A 240 -8.70 -7.54 20.85
C GLU A 240 -7.84 -7.89 19.62
N PRO A 241 -6.59 -8.38 19.77
CA PRO A 241 -5.74 -8.75 18.63
C PRO A 241 -6.29 -9.97 17.89
N THR A 242 -6.23 -9.96 16.55
CA THR A 242 -6.77 -11.04 15.71
C THR A 242 -5.74 -12.17 15.56
N LEU A 243 -6.03 -13.37 16.07
CA LEU A 243 -5.20 -14.55 15.81
C LEU A 243 -5.32 -14.98 14.34
N GLY A 244 -4.21 -15.22 13.67
CA GLY A 244 -4.13 -15.60 12.25
C GLY A 244 -2.79 -16.22 11.88
N TYR A 245 -2.52 -16.29 10.57
CA TYR A 245 -1.26 -16.74 10.00
C TYR A 245 -0.79 -15.73 8.94
N GLN A 246 0.51 -15.43 8.94
CA GLN A 246 1.14 -14.60 7.91
C GLN A 246 1.98 -15.48 6.98
N MET A 247 1.77 -15.37 5.67
CA MET A 247 2.69 -15.93 4.67
C MET A 247 3.67 -14.84 4.20
N PRO A 248 4.99 -15.00 4.42
CA PRO A 248 6.02 -14.08 3.94
C PRO A 248 6.08 -14.02 2.40
N GLU A 249 6.81 -13.05 1.83
CA GLU A 249 7.12 -13.08 0.38
C GLU A 249 7.78 -14.42 -0.01
N LEU A 250 7.54 -14.92 -1.23
CA LEU A 250 8.11 -16.19 -1.69
C LEU A 250 9.63 -16.07 -1.89
N THR A 251 10.37 -17.06 -1.37
CA THR A 251 11.85 -17.04 -1.25
C THR A 251 12.57 -18.02 -2.17
N SER A 252 11.86 -18.70 -3.08
CA SER A 252 12.47 -19.56 -4.10
C SER A 252 13.36 -18.74 -5.05
N ARG A 253 14.23 -19.42 -5.82
CA ARG A 253 15.15 -18.81 -6.78
C ARG A 253 15.01 -19.32 -8.21
N ASN A 254 14.35 -20.47 -8.43
CA ASN A 254 14.24 -21.10 -9.74
C ASN A 254 12.80 -21.53 -10.12
N ALA A 255 11.78 -21.14 -9.33
CA ALA A 255 10.41 -21.65 -9.41
C ALA A 255 10.36 -23.20 -9.47
N ASP A 256 11.08 -23.84 -8.54
CA ASP A 256 11.19 -25.30 -8.38
C ASP A 256 10.35 -25.83 -7.19
N GLY A 257 9.57 -24.95 -6.55
CA GLY A 257 8.80 -25.26 -5.35
C GLY A 257 9.64 -25.27 -4.07
N THR A 258 10.91 -24.87 -4.11
CA THR A 258 11.81 -24.83 -2.95
C THR A 258 12.30 -23.41 -2.67
N GLY A 259 12.15 -22.97 -1.41
CA GLY A 259 12.74 -21.73 -0.89
C GLY A 259 13.24 -21.92 0.55
N THR A 260 13.40 -20.83 1.30
CA THR A 260 13.88 -20.86 2.70
C THR A 260 12.77 -21.00 3.73
N VAL A 261 11.52 -20.65 3.42
CA VAL A 261 10.40 -20.77 4.38
C VAL A 261 10.07 -22.25 4.57
N LYS A 262 10.18 -22.75 5.80
CA LYS A 262 9.92 -24.15 6.15
C LYS A 262 8.69 -24.34 7.01
N GLU A 263 8.33 -23.36 7.81
CA GLU A 263 7.16 -23.41 8.68
C GLU A 263 6.36 -22.10 8.61
N ILE A 264 5.04 -22.21 8.69
CA ILE A 264 4.14 -21.08 8.89
C ILE A 264 3.62 -21.17 10.33
N TRP A 265 3.91 -20.12 11.10
CA TRP A 265 3.60 -20.02 12.52
C TRP A 265 2.41 -19.09 12.77
N PRO A 266 1.60 -19.34 13.82
CA PRO A 266 0.49 -18.46 14.19
C PRO A 266 1.00 -17.12 14.73
N GLN A 267 0.30 -16.04 14.40
CA GLN A 267 0.60 -14.67 14.80
C GLN A 267 -0.67 -13.92 15.20
N TYR A 268 -0.53 -12.90 16.04
CA TYR A 268 -1.59 -11.96 16.37
C TYR A 268 -1.42 -10.65 15.59
N THR A 269 -2.45 -10.28 14.83
CA THR A 269 -2.57 -8.96 14.23
C THR A 269 -3.11 -7.97 15.25
N CYS A 270 -2.30 -6.96 15.57
CA CYS A 270 -2.64 -5.91 16.52
C CYS A 270 -3.66 -4.93 15.93
N ASN A 271 -4.60 -4.51 16.78
CA ASN A 271 -5.77 -3.73 16.41
C ASN A 271 -5.83 -2.45 17.27
N PRO A 272 -5.07 -1.40 16.94
CA PRO A 272 -5.13 -0.11 17.65
C PRO A 272 -6.54 0.51 17.57
N VAL A 273 -6.97 1.17 18.63
CA VAL A 273 -8.28 1.85 18.76
C VAL A 273 -8.12 3.20 19.49
N GLY A 274 -9.23 3.94 19.63
CA GLY A 274 -9.21 5.29 20.21
C GLY A 274 -8.92 6.37 19.17
N LYS A 275 -8.97 7.65 19.56
CA LYS A 275 -9.06 8.82 18.64
C LYS A 275 -7.88 9.02 17.67
N GLU A 276 -6.85 8.20 17.74
CA GLU A 276 -5.71 8.15 16.83
C GLU A 276 -5.87 6.93 15.88
N GLU A 277 -7.04 6.82 15.21
CA GLU A 277 -7.56 5.66 14.46
C GLU A 277 -6.75 5.24 13.19
N THR A 278 -5.51 5.70 13.06
CA THR A 278 -4.75 5.77 11.79
C THR A 278 -3.38 5.09 11.84
N GLN A 279 -3.11 4.29 12.88
CA GLN A 279 -1.91 3.45 12.97
C GLN A 279 -2.09 2.11 12.25
N ALA A 280 -1.13 1.71 11.41
CA ALA A 280 -1.17 0.45 10.66
C ALA A 280 -0.97 -0.76 11.59
N SER A 281 -1.70 -1.86 11.35
CA SER A 281 -1.65 -3.08 12.15
C SER A 281 -0.25 -3.74 12.17
N ARG A 282 0.22 -4.04 13.38
CA ARG A 282 1.45 -4.79 13.68
C ARG A 282 1.15 -6.29 13.78
N LEU A 283 2.19 -7.12 13.71
CA LEU A 283 2.12 -8.55 13.97
C LEU A 283 3.01 -8.87 15.19
N VAL A 284 2.49 -9.65 16.14
CA VAL A 284 3.29 -10.26 17.22
C VAL A 284 3.19 -11.79 17.15
N PRO A 285 4.24 -12.56 17.46
CA PRO A 285 4.18 -14.02 17.45
C PRO A 285 3.14 -14.54 18.45
N ALA A 286 2.28 -15.47 18.03
CA ALA A 286 1.30 -16.05 18.95
C ALA A 286 1.93 -17.08 19.90
N VAL A 287 3.15 -17.57 19.62
CA VAL A 287 3.91 -18.48 20.48
C VAL A 287 5.08 -17.74 21.11
N ARG A 288 5.23 -17.81 22.44
CA ARG A 288 6.37 -17.22 23.15
C ARG A 288 7.70 -17.77 22.62
N ASP A 289 8.71 -16.91 22.60
CA ASP A 289 10.11 -17.24 22.29
C ASP A 289 10.35 -17.91 20.91
N SER A 290 9.37 -17.83 20.00
CA SER A 290 9.44 -18.40 18.65
C SER A 290 10.21 -17.54 17.64
N ALA A 291 10.18 -16.22 17.80
CA ALA A 291 10.88 -15.27 16.93
C ALA A 291 12.37 -15.09 17.29
N PRO A 292 13.19 -14.50 16.42
CA PRO A 292 14.55 -14.10 16.74
C PRO A 292 14.65 -13.23 18.00
N SER A 293 15.67 -13.51 18.81
CA SER A 293 16.05 -12.73 19.97
C SER A 293 17.50 -12.27 19.84
N PHE A 294 17.77 -11.00 20.14
CA PHE A 294 19.12 -10.44 20.08
C PHE A 294 19.26 -9.21 20.97
N THR A 295 20.51 -8.80 21.16
CA THR A 295 20.86 -7.51 21.77
C THR A 295 21.67 -6.71 20.75
N VAL A 296 21.26 -5.47 20.50
CA VAL A 296 22.07 -4.48 19.78
C VAL A 296 23.07 -3.87 20.74
N GLN A 297 24.32 -3.76 20.30
CA GLN A 297 25.41 -3.05 20.97
C GLN A 297 25.87 -1.93 20.04
N VAL A 298 25.86 -0.68 20.51
CA VAL A 298 26.26 0.51 19.74
C VAL A 298 27.33 1.27 20.51
N ASP A 299 28.42 1.63 19.84
CA ASP A 299 29.42 2.56 20.35
C ASP A 299 29.52 3.78 19.43
N ARG A 300 29.45 4.99 20.00
CA ARG A 300 29.54 6.25 19.29
C ARG A 300 30.75 7.06 19.72
N ARG A 301 31.50 7.59 18.76
CA ARG A 301 32.67 8.47 18.95
C ARG A 301 32.63 9.62 17.94
N GLY A 302 32.18 10.79 18.40
CA GLY A 302 31.83 11.94 17.56
C GLY A 302 30.73 11.58 16.57
N ASP A 303 31.07 11.66 15.29
CA ASP A 303 30.20 11.26 14.17
C ASP A 303 30.32 9.77 13.83
N THR A 304 31.32 9.05 14.34
CA THR A 304 31.52 7.63 14.00
C THR A 304 30.64 6.77 14.89
N VAL A 305 29.87 5.87 14.27
CA VAL A 305 29.04 4.89 14.96
C VAL A 305 29.46 3.49 14.51
N THR A 306 29.65 2.59 15.48
CA THR A 306 29.81 1.15 15.23
C THR A 306 28.72 0.41 15.99
N ALA A 307 27.98 -0.43 15.27
CA ALA A 307 26.90 -1.22 15.83
C ALA A 307 27.10 -2.71 15.52
N SER A 308 26.72 -3.58 16.45
CA SER A 308 26.84 -5.04 16.30
C SER A 308 25.75 -5.78 17.07
N SER A 309 25.47 -7.01 16.66
CA SER A 309 24.50 -7.87 17.32
C SER A 309 24.82 -9.36 17.16
N LYS A 310 24.17 -10.18 17.97
CA LYS A 310 24.24 -11.64 17.95
C LYS A 310 22.85 -12.21 18.17
N VAL A 311 22.39 -13.01 17.21
CA VAL A 311 21.04 -13.59 17.18
C VAL A 311 21.00 -14.98 17.81
N ALA A 312 19.92 -15.27 18.53
CA ALA A 312 19.54 -16.58 19.04
C ALA A 312 18.00 -16.73 19.00
N GLY A 313 17.46 -17.95 18.93
CA GLY A 313 16.03 -18.15 18.68
C GLY A 313 15.62 -17.83 17.24
N GLY A 314 14.39 -18.17 16.86
CA GLY A 314 13.98 -18.24 15.46
C GLY A 314 14.75 -19.31 14.65
N THR A 315 14.57 -19.25 13.34
CA THR A 315 15.06 -20.23 12.36
C THR A 315 16.09 -19.61 11.42
N ALA A 316 17.32 -20.10 11.42
CA ALA A 316 18.34 -19.66 10.48
C ALA A 316 18.08 -20.19 9.05
N PRO A 317 18.52 -19.49 7.98
CA PRO A 317 19.29 -18.25 7.96
C PRO A 317 18.48 -17.02 8.38
N TYR A 318 19.16 -16.04 8.98
CA TYR A 318 18.59 -14.73 9.30
C TYR A 318 18.99 -13.70 8.24
N SER A 319 18.06 -12.85 7.82
CA SER A 319 18.39 -11.54 7.25
C SER A 319 18.68 -10.54 8.38
N TYR A 320 19.38 -9.46 8.05
CA TYR A 320 19.72 -8.38 8.98
C TYR A 320 19.51 -7.05 8.25
N ARG A 321 19.00 -6.04 8.97
CA ARG A 321 18.83 -4.69 8.47
C ARG A 321 19.07 -3.64 9.54
N TRP A 322 20.18 -2.94 9.44
CA TRP A 322 20.48 -1.74 10.23
C TRP A 322 19.74 -0.49 9.70
N SER A 323 19.43 0.46 10.58
CA SER A 323 19.01 1.83 10.26
C SER A 323 19.64 2.85 11.21
N SER A 324 19.69 4.12 10.77
CA SER A 324 20.20 5.28 11.52
C SER A 324 19.24 6.45 11.33
N SER A 325 18.92 7.19 12.40
CA SER A 325 18.02 8.34 12.34
C SER A 325 18.65 9.60 11.73
N THR A 326 19.96 9.62 11.49
CA THR A 326 20.64 10.78 10.86
C THR A 326 21.62 10.40 9.75
N THR A 327 21.49 9.21 9.17
CA THR A 327 22.40 8.71 8.12
C THR A 327 21.69 7.71 7.22
N VAL A 328 21.74 7.91 5.91
CA VAL A 328 21.43 6.83 4.96
C VAL A 328 22.59 5.83 4.97
N LEU A 329 22.29 4.53 5.08
CA LEU A 329 23.29 3.48 5.24
C LEU A 329 23.42 2.66 3.95
N ASP A 330 24.57 2.76 3.27
CA ASP A 330 24.80 2.09 1.97
C ASP A 330 24.83 0.55 2.05
N ASN A 331 25.22 0.00 3.20
CA ASN A 331 25.13 -1.42 3.49
C ASN A 331 24.54 -1.63 4.88
N VAL A 332 23.36 -2.22 4.93
CA VAL A 332 22.63 -2.52 6.17
C VAL A 332 22.59 -4.00 6.52
N ALA A 333 23.27 -4.85 5.75
CA ALA A 333 23.22 -6.30 5.92
C ALA A 333 24.40 -6.81 6.77
N GLY A 334 24.15 -7.89 7.51
CA GLY A 334 25.11 -8.59 8.36
C GLY A 334 25.04 -8.20 9.85
N PRO A 335 25.75 -8.95 10.73
CA PRO A 335 25.65 -8.82 12.18
C PRO A 335 26.33 -7.58 12.76
N SER A 336 26.95 -6.73 11.94
CA SER A 336 27.64 -5.52 12.38
C SER A 336 27.80 -4.50 11.25
N ILE A 337 27.75 -3.21 11.59
CA ILE A 337 27.96 -2.08 10.69
C ILE A 337 28.85 -1.02 11.37
N THR A 338 29.67 -0.32 10.58
CA THR A 338 30.32 0.93 10.99
C THR A 338 30.02 1.98 9.94
N TYR A 339 29.61 3.18 10.37
CA TYR A 339 29.31 4.31 9.50
C TYR A 339 29.72 5.65 10.14
N ARG A 340 29.74 6.71 9.35
CA ARG A 340 29.89 8.10 9.84
C ARG A 340 28.58 8.86 9.60
N ARG A 341 28.09 9.52 10.63
CA ARG A 341 26.81 10.25 10.64
C ARG A 341 26.83 11.51 9.77
N THR A 342 25.65 11.88 9.26
CA THR A 342 25.42 13.08 8.44
C THR A 342 24.18 13.86 8.89
N PRO A 343 24.13 14.38 10.14
CA PRO A 343 22.93 15.03 10.68
C PRO A 343 22.61 16.37 9.99
N ARG A 344 21.32 16.58 9.68
CA ARG A 344 20.74 17.91 9.33
C ARG A 344 20.93 18.85 10.53
N GLU A 345 21.11 20.14 10.29
CA GLU A 345 21.62 21.07 11.31
C GLU A 345 20.74 21.09 12.59
N GLY A 346 21.37 20.85 13.75
CA GLY A 346 20.71 20.76 15.05
C GLY A 346 20.42 19.35 15.58
N ALA A 347 20.44 18.30 14.73
CA ALA A 347 20.13 16.93 15.16
C ALA A 347 21.27 16.28 15.99
N LYS A 348 21.16 16.31 17.32
CA LYS A 348 22.18 15.79 18.26
C LYS A 348 22.04 14.31 18.61
N GLN A 349 20.80 13.85 18.71
CA GLN A 349 20.43 12.47 19.03
C GLN A 349 20.75 11.54 17.85
N GLU A 350 20.86 10.25 18.13
CA GLU A 350 21.07 9.20 17.12
C GLU A 350 20.28 7.97 17.56
N GLN A 351 19.22 7.60 16.84
CA GLN A 351 18.60 6.29 17.01
C GLN A 351 19.21 5.33 16.00
N VAL A 352 19.77 4.22 16.50
CA VAL A 352 20.25 3.10 15.70
C VAL A 352 19.29 1.94 15.94
N SER A 353 18.81 1.33 14.86
CA SER A 353 17.99 0.12 14.96
C SER A 353 18.62 -1.02 14.17
N LEU A 354 18.45 -2.24 14.65
CA LEU A 354 18.66 -3.45 13.87
C LEU A 354 17.34 -4.20 13.82
N GLU A 355 16.98 -4.67 12.64
CA GLU A 355 15.95 -5.66 12.41
C GLU A 355 16.56 -6.97 11.87
N VAL A 356 15.99 -8.10 12.27
CA VAL A 356 16.40 -9.46 11.96
C VAL A 356 15.17 -10.30 11.67
N THR A 357 15.04 -10.78 10.44
CA THR A 357 13.99 -11.72 10.04
C THR A 357 14.55 -13.12 9.87
N ASP A 358 13.85 -14.10 10.41
CA ASP A 358 14.17 -15.53 10.33
C ASP A 358 13.69 -16.15 9.00
N ALA A 359 14.14 -17.38 8.73
CA ALA A 359 13.84 -18.10 7.51
C ALA A 359 12.32 -18.34 7.28
N ASN A 360 11.50 -18.26 8.33
CA ASN A 360 10.05 -18.44 8.32
C ASN A 360 9.27 -17.11 8.35
N GLY A 361 9.95 -15.95 8.35
CA GLY A 361 9.34 -14.62 8.44
C GLY A 361 8.96 -14.19 9.86
N LEU A 362 9.35 -14.95 10.89
CA LEU A 362 9.34 -14.44 12.27
C LEU A 362 10.49 -13.46 12.41
N SER A 363 10.20 -12.25 12.85
CA SER A 363 11.12 -11.12 12.74
C SER A 363 11.21 -10.36 14.04
N ALA A 364 12.33 -9.67 14.29
CA ALA A 364 12.52 -8.80 15.44
C ALA A 364 13.42 -7.60 15.16
N ILE A 365 13.07 -6.44 15.73
CA ILE A 365 13.76 -5.16 15.77
C ILE A 365 14.26 -4.85 17.19
N ALA A 366 15.42 -4.20 17.32
CA ALA A 366 15.85 -3.53 18.54
C ALA A 366 16.36 -2.12 18.19
N SER A 367 15.82 -1.11 18.85
CA SER A 367 16.16 0.31 18.64
C SER A 367 16.85 0.88 19.88
N VAL A 368 17.91 1.67 19.70
CA VAL A 368 18.68 2.27 20.80
C VAL A 368 19.07 3.72 20.49
N ALA A 369 18.94 4.61 21.48
CA ALA A 369 19.36 6.01 21.38
C ALA A 369 20.81 6.18 21.86
N ALA A 370 21.71 6.54 20.96
CA ALA A 370 23.13 6.82 21.19
C ALA A 370 23.37 8.33 21.41
N ASP A 371 22.80 8.85 22.49
CA ASP A 371 22.81 10.28 22.83
C ASP A 371 24.14 10.70 23.48
N GLY A 372 25.14 10.92 22.63
CA GLY A 372 26.50 11.33 23.01
C GLY A 372 27.57 10.31 22.67
N ASP A 373 28.79 10.55 23.14
CA ASP A 373 29.88 9.59 23.03
C ASP A 373 29.80 8.58 24.18
N GLY A 374 29.57 7.31 23.83
CA GLY A 374 29.34 6.25 24.81
C GLY A 374 29.05 4.91 24.16
N GLY A 375 28.83 3.89 25.01
CA GLY A 375 28.34 2.57 24.63
C GLY A 375 26.91 2.37 25.11
N TYR A 376 26.05 1.86 24.24
CA TYR A 376 24.60 1.75 24.42
C TYR A 376 24.11 0.36 23.99
N SER A 377 23.01 -0.13 24.56
CA SER A 377 22.43 -1.43 24.16
C SER A 377 20.93 -1.53 24.38
N ALA A 378 20.26 -2.29 23.51
CA ALA A 378 18.84 -2.64 23.61
C ALA A 378 18.58 -4.09 23.20
N SER A 379 17.55 -4.72 23.77
CA SER A 379 17.09 -6.07 23.41
C SER A 379 15.90 -6.02 22.45
N SER A 380 15.72 -7.07 21.65
CA SER A 380 14.77 -7.11 20.53
C SER A 380 13.30 -7.40 20.87
N GLN A 381 12.41 -6.94 19.99
CA GLN A 381 10.93 -7.10 19.95
C GLN A 381 10.49 -7.23 18.45
N PRO A 382 9.31 -7.72 18.02
CA PRO A 382 9.08 -8.18 16.62
C PRO A 382 9.06 -7.18 15.38
N GLY A 383 9.56 -7.54 14.15
CA GLY A 383 9.17 -7.01 12.77
C GLY A 383 10.13 -6.31 11.70
N GLY A 384 10.28 -6.75 10.39
CA GLY A 384 10.73 -5.90 9.18
C GLY A 384 11.37 -6.48 7.82
N GLY A 385 11.80 -5.65 6.80
CA GLY A 385 12.88 -5.94 5.75
C GLY A 385 12.87 -5.37 4.24
N GLY A 386 13.86 -4.55 3.72
CA GLY A 386 14.07 -4.14 2.26
C GLY A 386 14.91 -2.85 1.82
N PHE A 387 15.57 -2.76 0.62
CA PHE A 387 16.44 -1.60 0.09
C PHE A 387 16.87 -1.70 -1.42
N ALA A 388 17.48 -0.75 -2.21
CA ALA A 388 17.94 0.68 -2.14
C ALA A 388 18.27 1.38 -3.54
N LEU A 389 17.96 2.70 -3.78
CA LEU A 389 18.53 3.77 -4.71
C LEU A 389 17.70 4.46 -5.91
N ALA A 390 17.31 5.80 -5.89
CA ALA A 390 17.08 6.90 -6.97
C ALA A 390 15.78 7.71 -7.28
N SER A 391 15.81 8.63 -8.30
CA SER A 391 15.00 9.89 -8.37
C SER A 391 13.56 9.73 -8.03
N VAL A 392 13.24 10.73 -7.23
CA VAL A 392 12.04 11.13 -6.55
C VAL A 392 12.53 11.92 -5.34
N GLY A 393 11.68 12.75 -4.77
CA GLY A 393 11.80 13.08 -3.36
C GLY A 393 11.36 11.90 -2.50
N ILE A 394 12.00 11.70 -1.36
CA ILE A 394 11.59 10.69 -0.37
C ILE A 394 11.51 11.32 1.00
N SER A 395 10.34 11.21 1.62
CA SER A 395 10.07 11.71 2.97
C SER A 395 9.30 10.68 3.78
N GLN A 396 9.91 10.16 4.84
CA GLN A 396 9.31 9.14 5.70
C GLN A 396 9.26 9.63 7.14
N THR A 397 8.06 9.95 7.61
CA THR A 397 7.78 10.30 9.01
C THR A 397 7.97 9.11 9.95
N VAL A 398 7.53 7.92 9.52
CA VAL A 398 7.38 6.75 10.40
C VAL A 398 8.62 5.85 10.28
N ASP A 399 9.68 6.25 10.98
CA ASP A 399 11.00 5.60 10.95
C ASP A 399 11.17 4.44 11.95
N GLU A 400 10.33 4.34 12.98
CA GLU A 400 10.32 3.25 13.97
C GLU A 400 9.87 1.91 13.38
N TRP A 401 9.16 1.94 12.25
CA TRP A 401 8.58 0.76 11.64
C TRP A 401 9.37 0.35 10.41
N GLN A 402 9.99 -0.81 10.52
CA GLN A 402 10.88 -1.27 9.47
C GLN A 402 10.16 -1.46 8.12
N CYS A 403 8.90 -1.90 8.09
CA CYS A 403 8.09 -1.97 6.85
C CYS A 403 7.83 -0.62 6.16
N ALA A 404 7.74 0.49 6.91
CA ALA A 404 7.64 1.83 6.32
C ALA A 404 8.98 2.22 5.70
N GLN A 405 10.09 1.82 6.34
CA GLN A 405 11.41 1.94 5.75
C GLN A 405 11.51 1.07 4.48
N ASP A 406 10.96 -0.15 4.45
CA ASP A 406 10.97 -1.04 3.28
C ASP A 406 10.30 -0.39 2.07
N SER A 407 9.19 0.33 2.27
CA SER A 407 8.48 1.04 1.21
C SER A 407 9.31 2.15 0.61
N ALA A 408 9.79 3.10 1.42
CA ALA A 408 10.67 4.19 0.96
C ALA A 408 11.99 3.66 0.38
N ASN A 409 12.61 2.66 1.03
CA ASN A 409 13.87 2.05 0.60
C ASN A 409 13.73 1.18 -0.65
N GLY A 410 12.57 0.57 -0.84
CA GLY A 410 12.18 -0.13 -2.05
C GLY A 410 11.83 0.82 -3.18
N PHE A 411 11.14 1.93 -2.90
CA PHE A 411 10.80 2.95 -3.88
C PHE A 411 12.07 3.56 -4.46
N LYS A 412 12.94 4.02 -3.54
CA LYS A 412 14.37 4.25 -3.76
C LYS A 412 14.89 3.11 -4.65
N SER A 413 14.91 1.83 -4.21
CA SER A 413 15.48 0.68 -4.94
C SER A 413 15.34 0.58 -6.45
N VAL A 414 14.23 1.01 -7.04
CA VAL A 414 14.01 0.76 -8.45
C VAL A 414 14.59 1.86 -9.32
N MET A 415 14.63 3.10 -8.85
CA MET A 415 14.79 4.25 -9.73
C MET A 415 16.24 4.37 -10.30
N GLN A 416 17.33 4.10 -9.56
CA GLN A 416 18.75 4.12 -10.07
C GLN A 416 18.99 2.88 -10.92
N SER A 417 18.28 1.78 -10.64
CA SER A 417 18.22 0.63 -11.56
C SER A 417 17.59 1.01 -12.92
N LYS A 418 16.98 2.20 -13.01
CA LYS A 418 16.38 2.83 -14.18
C LYS A 418 16.99 4.22 -14.50
N GLY A 419 18.17 4.53 -13.97
CA GLY A 419 18.96 5.72 -14.35
C GLY A 419 18.54 7.07 -13.77
N GLN A 420 17.62 7.06 -12.81
CA GLN A 420 17.11 8.23 -12.08
C GLN A 420 18.14 8.69 -10.98
N PHE A 421 17.95 9.81 -10.26
CA PHE A 421 18.84 10.44 -9.25
C PHE A 421 18.10 10.85 -7.95
N ILE A 422 18.35 10.24 -6.76
CA ILE A 422 17.75 10.77 -5.50
C ILE A 422 18.24 12.21 -5.32
N ASP A 423 17.30 13.15 -5.25
CA ASP A 423 17.55 14.49 -4.73
C ASP A 423 17.67 14.44 -3.20
N HIS A 424 16.54 14.26 -2.50
CA HIS A 424 16.49 14.18 -1.04
C HIS A 424 15.88 12.87 -0.52
N ASP A 425 16.29 12.47 0.69
CA ASP A 425 15.84 11.24 1.36
C ASP A 425 15.72 11.45 2.87
N TRP A 426 14.65 12.14 3.27
CA TRP A 426 14.44 12.56 4.65
C TRP A 426 13.68 11.51 5.47
N ARG A 427 14.24 11.15 6.64
CA ARG A 427 13.73 10.07 7.50
C ARG A 427 13.48 10.52 8.93
N GLY A 428 12.43 9.99 9.54
CA GLY A 428 12.05 10.24 10.93
C GLY A 428 11.85 11.71 11.22
N ALA A 429 12.43 12.20 12.31
CA ALA A 429 12.44 13.62 12.68
C ALA A 429 13.27 14.53 11.74
N SER A 430 13.91 13.99 10.69
CA SER A 430 14.54 14.78 9.61
C SER A 430 13.61 15.02 8.42
N SER A 431 12.52 14.25 8.30
CA SER A 431 11.39 14.50 7.39
C SER A 431 10.54 15.59 8.00
N TRP A 432 10.52 16.79 7.39
CA TRP A 432 9.83 17.94 7.95
C TRP A 432 8.56 18.27 7.18
N GLU A 433 7.49 18.60 7.91
CA GLU A 433 6.25 19.08 7.32
C GLU A 433 6.50 20.37 6.53
N LYS A 434 7.46 21.19 6.97
CA LYS A 434 7.86 22.40 6.27
C LYS A 434 8.41 22.16 4.86
N ASP A 435 9.00 20.99 4.62
CA ASP A 435 9.50 20.56 3.31
C ASP A 435 8.34 20.30 2.30
N PHE A 436 7.08 20.30 2.75
CA PHE A 436 5.84 20.10 1.95
C PHE A 436 4.90 21.33 1.93
N LYS A 437 5.23 22.43 2.62
CA LYS A 437 4.39 23.63 2.71
C LYS A 437 4.81 24.68 1.69
N ASP A 438 3.81 25.36 1.13
CA ASP A 438 3.97 26.47 0.19
C ASP A 438 4.74 27.63 0.86
N ALA A 439 5.67 28.24 0.12
CA ALA A 439 6.50 29.34 0.64
C ALA A 439 5.67 30.53 1.17
N SER A 440 4.54 30.85 0.53
CA SER A 440 3.58 31.86 1.00
C SER A 440 2.69 31.40 2.17
N LYS A 441 2.76 30.12 2.55
CA LYS A 441 2.21 29.52 3.78
C LYS A 441 3.26 29.38 4.90
N GLY A 442 4.50 29.79 4.63
CA GLY A 442 5.61 29.72 5.57
C GLY A 442 6.44 28.42 5.49
N GLY A 443 6.28 27.65 4.41
CA GLY A 443 7.13 26.50 4.10
C GLY A 443 8.31 26.83 3.20
N TRP A 444 8.78 25.81 2.47
CA TRP A 444 9.81 25.87 1.42
C TRP A 444 9.74 24.63 0.51
N ASP A 445 8.54 24.23 0.11
CA ASP A 445 8.31 23.08 -0.79
C ASP A 445 9.15 23.13 -2.08
N TYR A 446 9.34 24.31 -2.65
CA TYR A 446 10.26 24.60 -3.79
C TYR A 446 11.75 24.24 -3.55
N GLU A 447 12.16 23.83 -2.35
CA GLU A 447 13.52 23.33 -2.07
C GLU A 447 13.57 21.79 -1.93
N TYR A 448 12.42 21.11 -1.88
CA TYR A 448 12.33 19.65 -1.65
C TYR A 448 11.13 19.02 -2.36
N ALA A 449 9.92 19.12 -1.79
CA ALA A 449 8.79 18.31 -2.24
C ALA A 449 8.21 18.76 -3.58
N ASP A 450 8.31 20.05 -3.93
CA ASP A 450 7.92 20.53 -5.26
C ASP A 450 9.06 20.41 -6.29
N ASP A 451 10.34 20.43 -5.88
CA ASP A 451 11.52 20.42 -6.78
C ASP A 451 11.89 19.02 -7.35
N VAL A 452 10.91 18.11 -7.52
CA VAL A 452 11.12 16.70 -7.90
C VAL A 452 9.98 16.12 -8.74
N ASP A 453 10.28 15.42 -9.85
CA ASP A 453 9.28 14.82 -10.77
C ASP A 453 8.17 14.04 -10.04
N ALA A 454 8.57 13.32 -8.98
CA ALA A 454 7.68 12.58 -8.12
C ALA A 454 8.16 12.62 -6.67
N GLN A 455 7.21 12.78 -5.74
CA GLN A 455 7.46 12.74 -4.31
C GLN A 455 6.82 11.49 -3.71
N TRP A 456 7.62 10.66 -3.02
CA TRP A 456 7.11 9.59 -2.17
C TRP A 456 7.08 10.00 -0.71
N TYR A 457 5.96 9.74 -0.06
CA TYR A 457 5.77 9.94 1.36
C TYR A 457 5.25 8.65 2.03
N THR A 458 5.84 8.31 3.16
CA THR A 458 5.35 7.26 4.07
C THR A 458 5.12 7.82 5.47
N GLY A 459 3.89 7.71 5.98
CA GLY A 459 3.60 8.05 7.36
C GLY A 459 2.13 7.94 7.74
N HIS A 460 1.72 8.55 8.86
CA HIS A 460 0.31 8.59 9.23
C HIS A 460 -0.45 9.67 8.45
N GLY A 461 -1.75 9.44 8.30
CA GLY A 461 -2.67 10.29 7.58
C GLY A 461 -4.09 10.13 8.07
N TRP A 462 -4.90 11.10 7.68
CA TRP A 462 -6.34 11.10 7.88
C TRP A 462 -7.00 11.85 6.71
N PRO A 463 -8.33 11.85 6.58
CA PRO A 463 -9.01 12.57 5.52
C PRO A 463 -8.76 14.08 5.62
N GLY A 464 -7.94 14.61 4.70
CA GLY A 464 -7.51 16.01 4.73
C GLY A 464 -6.29 16.32 5.59
N GLY A 465 -5.40 15.35 5.84
CA GLY A 465 -4.03 15.68 6.28
C GLY A 465 -3.10 14.48 6.49
N PHE A 466 -1.82 14.77 6.72
CA PHE A 466 -0.80 13.78 7.10
C PHE A 466 0.24 14.37 8.06
N THR A 467 0.88 13.51 8.86
CA THR A 467 1.68 13.92 10.05
C THR A 467 3.18 13.89 9.83
N PHE A 468 3.92 14.67 10.61
CA PHE A 468 5.37 14.61 10.71
C PHE A 468 5.82 14.49 12.17
N LYS A 469 7.01 13.92 12.40
CA LYS A 469 7.61 13.79 13.74
C LYS A 469 8.33 15.06 14.19
N SER A 470 8.69 15.90 13.23
CA SER A 470 9.11 17.27 13.45
C SER A 470 7.97 18.13 14.00
N SER A 471 8.36 19.23 14.63
CA SER A 471 7.47 20.35 14.95
C SER A 471 8.13 21.65 14.50
N VAL A 472 8.61 21.70 13.25
CA VAL A 472 9.43 22.81 12.73
C VAL A 472 8.59 24.04 12.42
N SER A 473 7.34 23.83 12.00
CA SER A 473 6.23 24.79 11.96
C SER A 473 5.06 24.30 12.82
N ASP A 474 4.63 23.06 12.59
CA ASP A 474 3.72 22.24 13.40
C ASP A 474 4.01 20.76 13.08
N THR A 475 3.12 19.81 13.40
CA THR A 475 3.34 18.37 13.20
C THR A 475 2.58 17.78 12.00
N SER A 476 2.14 18.60 11.03
CA SER A 476 1.29 18.11 9.93
C SER A 476 1.27 18.96 8.65
N ILE A 477 0.68 18.37 7.61
CA ILE A 477 0.16 19.06 6.43
C ILE A 477 -1.36 18.95 6.40
N VAL A 478 -2.04 20.06 6.17
CA VAL A 478 -3.44 20.10 5.72
C VAL A 478 -3.55 20.81 4.36
N PRO A 479 -4.62 20.59 3.57
CA PRO A 479 -4.75 21.15 2.21
C PRO A 479 -4.55 22.67 2.06
N GLY A 480 -4.76 23.44 3.14
CA GLY A 480 -4.58 24.89 3.14
C GLY A 480 -3.12 25.36 3.13
N ASP A 481 -2.17 24.45 3.40
CA ASP A 481 -0.74 24.74 3.57
C ASP A 481 0.07 24.49 2.30
N ALA A 482 -0.48 23.78 1.32
CA ALA A 482 0.22 23.25 0.15
C ALA A 482 -0.27 23.86 -1.17
N ARG A 483 0.61 23.90 -2.19
CA ARG A 483 0.30 24.27 -3.58
C ARG A 483 1.18 23.49 -4.57
N TRP A 484 1.15 22.17 -4.51
CA TRP A 484 2.09 21.33 -5.22
C TRP A 484 2.08 21.48 -6.75
N GLY A 485 3.28 21.52 -7.33
CA GLY A 485 3.58 21.86 -8.72
C GLY A 485 3.38 23.35 -9.04
N ASN A 486 3.52 24.29 -8.09
CA ASN A 486 3.32 25.72 -8.39
C ASN A 486 4.51 26.40 -9.09
N ASP A 487 5.68 25.78 -9.00
CA ASP A 487 6.88 25.99 -9.82
C ASP A 487 6.96 25.03 -11.01
N TRP A 488 5.97 24.13 -11.14
CA TRP A 488 5.77 23.10 -12.18
C TRP A 488 6.72 21.90 -12.12
N ASN A 489 7.50 21.72 -11.04
CA ASN A 489 8.48 20.62 -10.95
C ASN A 489 7.90 19.29 -10.39
N LEU A 490 6.87 19.31 -9.52
CA LEU A 490 6.24 18.10 -8.97
C LEU A 490 4.96 17.68 -9.72
N GLU A 491 5.07 16.54 -10.40
CA GLU A 491 4.00 15.94 -11.20
C GLU A 491 3.22 14.86 -10.46
N TRP A 492 3.91 14.01 -9.69
CA TRP A 492 3.30 12.85 -9.06
C TRP A 492 3.61 12.73 -7.57
N LEU A 493 2.60 12.88 -6.73
CA LEU A 493 2.69 12.68 -5.27
C LEU A 493 2.18 11.27 -4.91
N GLN A 494 2.94 10.49 -4.15
CA GLN A 494 2.57 9.16 -3.65
C GLN A 494 2.52 9.15 -2.13
N LEU A 495 1.34 8.95 -1.57
CA LEU A 495 1.11 8.93 -0.13
C LEU A 495 0.79 7.51 0.35
N GLU A 496 1.82 6.79 0.80
CA GLU A 496 1.65 5.60 1.65
C GLU A 496 1.22 6.05 3.04
N SER A 497 -0.07 6.38 3.14
CA SER A 497 -0.65 7.06 4.29
C SER A 497 -2.15 6.79 4.39
N CYS A 498 -2.62 6.54 5.61
CA CYS A 498 -4.00 6.14 5.90
C CYS A 498 -5.01 7.22 5.49
N GLN A 499 -6.07 6.83 4.78
CA GLN A 499 -7.28 7.62 4.50
C GLN A 499 -7.10 9.01 3.84
N VAL A 500 -5.90 9.41 3.42
CA VAL A 500 -5.63 10.78 2.94
C VAL A 500 -6.50 11.15 1.73
N LEU A 501 -6.80 10.17 0.88
CA LEU A 501 -7.66 10.32 -0.30
C LEU A 501 -9.11 9.86 -0.08
N ARG A 502 -9.52 9.53 1.16
CA ARG A 502 -10.90 9.12 1.46
C ARG A 502 -11.91 10.16 0.99
N ASP A 503 -11.66 11.39 1.41
CA ASP A 503 -12.45 12.60 1.12
C ASP A 503 -11.68 13.52 0.15
N ALA A 504 -11.10 12.95 -0.92
CA ALA A 504 -10.06 13.56 -1.78
C ALA A 504 -10.29 15.02 -2.23
N HIS A 505 -11.54 15.45 -2.43
CA HIS A 505 -11.91 16.81 -2.83
C HIS A 505 -11.40 17.92 -1.88
N VAL A 506 -11.06 17.60 -0.63
CA VAL A 506 -10.45 18.58 0.30
C VAL A 506 -9.09 19.10 -0.21
N TRP A 507 -8.38 18.30 -1.02
CA TRP A 507 -7.09 18.63 -1.62
C TRP A 507 -7.19 19.47 -2.90
N ASN A 508 -8.39 19.76 -3.42
CA ASN A 508 -8.61 20.53 -4.65
C ASN A 508 -7.86 21.87 -4.68
N GLN A 509 -7.72 22.51 -3.51
CA GLN A 509 -7.00 23.79 -3.40
C GLN A 509 -5.47 23.65 -3.48
N SER A 510 -4.93 22.44 -3.32
CA SER A 510 -3.49 22.17 -3.21
C SER A 510 -2.81 21.80 -4.53
N PHE A 511 -3.57 21.46 -5.59
CA PHE A 511 -3.02 21.16 -6.93
C PHE A 511 -2.69 22.46 -7.71
N ARG A 512 -1.44 22.68 -8.12
CA ARG A 512 -1.03 23.83 -8.95
C ARG A 512 -0.16 23.51 -10.16
N GLY A 513 0.39 22.30 -10.26
CA GLY A 513 0.87 21.67 -11.49
C GLY A 513 0.40 20.23 -11.47
N LEU A 514 1.08 19.42 -10.65
CA LEU A 514 0.68 18.15 -10.04
C LEU A 514 -0.39 17.38 -10.82
N HIS A 515 0.05 16.58 -11.79
CA HIS A 515 -0.81 15.66 -12.53
C HIS A 515 -1.62 14.69 -11.67
N MET A 516 -1.02 14.17 -10.58
CA MET A 516 -1.64 13.08 -9.82
C MET A 516 -1.19 12.99 -8.36
N MET A 517 -2.16 12.81 -7.46
CA MET A 517 -1.93 12.27 -6.12
C MET A 517 -2.44 10.83 -6.01
N ASN A 518 -1.57 9.94 -5.56
CA ASN A 518 -1.86 8.53 -5.29
C ASN A 518 -1.89 8.29 -3.78
N GLY A 519 -2.78 7.43 -3.30
CA GLY A 519 -2.94 7.17 -1.87
C GLY A 519 -4.08 6.22 -1.54
N PHE A 520 -4.56 6.28 -0.30
CA PHE A 520 -5.56 5.36 0.23
C PHE A 520 -6.85 6.05 0.71
N VAL A 521 -7.96 5.32 0.57
CA VAL A 521 -9.31 5.66 1.04
C VAL A 521 -9.60 4.98 2.38
N THR A 522 -9.01 3.81 2.62
CA THR A 522 -8.97 3.11 3.92
C THR A 522 -7.65 3.40 4.64
N ASN A 523 -7.42 2.75 5.79
CA ASN A 523 -6.06 2.61 6.31
C ASN A 523 -5.19 1.82 5.30
N ALA A 524 -3.90 2.13 5.28
CA ALA A 524 -2.85 1.40 4.56
C ALA A 524 -2.10 0.49 5.54
N TYR A 525 -1.54 -0.62 5.07
CA TYR A 525 -0.88 -1.60 5.93
C TYR A 525 0.63 -1.58 5.73
N CYS A 526 1.36 -1.53 6.84
CA CYS A 526 2.82 -1.54 6.84
C CYS A 526 3.31 -2.99 6.62
N VAL A 527 3.55 -3.34 5.37
CA VAL A 527 3.82 -4.72 4.93
C VAL A 527 5.32 -4.95 4.66
N GLY A 528 5.91 -5.96 5.28
CA GLY A 528 7.36 -6.25 5.17
C GLY A 528 7.80 -6.52 3.73
N GLY A 529 8.88 -5.91 3.27
CA GLY A 529 9.26 -5.86 1.84
C GLY A 529 8.76 -4.61 1.10
N GLY A 530 7.78 -3.90 1.67
CA GLY A 530 7.36 -2.55 1.26
C GLY A 530 6.42 -2.48 0.05
N THR A 531 5.65 -1.39 0.02
CA THR A 531 4.78 -1.00 -1.09
C THR A 531 5.58 -0.34 -2.22
N GLY A 532 6.38 0.68 -1.89
CA GLY A 532 7.04 1.55 -2.86
C GLY A 532 7.99 0.86 -3.84
N GLY A 533 8.72 -0.15 -3.37
CA GLY A 533 9.56 -0.99 -4.25
C GLY A 533 8.80 -1.94 -5.17
N THR A 534 7.49 -2.02 -5.01
CA THR A 534 6.58 -2.68 -5.95
C THR A 534 5.98 -1.64 -6.89
N PHE A 535 5.53 -0.49 -6.37
CA PHE A 535 5.05 0.63 -7.18
C PHE A 535 6.07 1.04 -8.26
N ALA A 536 7.29 1.42 -7.88
CA ALA A 536 8.30 1.82 -8.85
C ALA A 536 8.70 0.69 -9.82
N LYS A 537 8.60 -0.60 -9.42
CA LYS A 537 8.85 -1.72 -10.34
C LYS A 537 7.90 -1.69 -11.53
N TYR A 538 6.69 -1.17 -11.40
CA TYR A 538 5.67 -1.15 -12.46
C TYR A 538 5.69 0.12 -13.34
N LEU A 539 6.31 1.21 -12.89
CA LEU A 539 6.52 2.42 -13.70
C LEU A 539 7.38 2.17 -14.95
N PHE A 540 8.26 1.15 -14.95
CA PHE A 540 9.23 0.89 -16.00
C PHE A 540 9.02 -0.48 -16.66
N PRO A 541 9.49 -0.73 -17.90
CA PRO A 541 9.40 -2.05 -18.51
C PRO A 541 10.34 -3.08 -17.85
N LEU A 542 9.91 -4.33 -17.85
CA LEU A 542 10.73 -5.51 -17.60
C LEU A 542 11.25 -6.01 -18.95
N LYS A 543 12.57 -6.03 -19.14
CA LYS A 543 13.24 -6.44 -20.37
C LYS A 543 14.21 -7.59 -20.13
N PHE A 544 14.26 -8.52 -21.06
CA PHE A 544 15.28 -9.58 -21.13
C PHE A 544 15.97 -9.51 -22.49
N LEU A 545 17.24 -9.10 -22.48
CA LEU A 545 17.98 -8.71 -23.69
C LEU A 545 17.19 -7.64 -24.48
N TRP A 546 16.80 -7.92 -25.73
CA TRP A 546 16.01 -7.02 -26.56
C TRP A 546 14.48 -7.26 -26.47
N TRP A 547 14.02 -8.23 -25.68
CA TRP A 547 12.60 -8.54 -25.51
C TRP A 547 12.01 -7.78 -24.33
N THR A 548 10.90 -7.07 -24.53
CA THR A 548 10.07 -6.56 -23.43
C THR A 548 9.16 -7.68 -22.94
N LEU A 549 9.41 -8.20 -21.73
CA LEU A 549 8.58 -9.24 -21.10
C LEU A 549 7.30 -8.65 -20.49
N ARG A 550 7.38 -7.41 -20.01
CA ARG A 550 6.26 -6.63 -19.47
C ARG A 550 6.51 -5.15 -19.80
N PRO A 551 5.55 -4.39 -20.33
CA PRO A 551 5.73 -2.95 -20.54
C PRO A 551 5.84 -2.20 -19.21
N ALA A 552 6.08 -0.89 -19.31
CA ALA A 552 5.72 0.05 -18.25
C ALA A 552 4.20 0.14 -18.14
N TYR A 553 3.71 0.54 -16.99
CA TYR A 553 2.32 0.94 -16.77
C TYR A 553 2.24 2.43 -16.45
N SER A 554 1.05 3.02 -16.58
CA SER A 554 0.81 4.39 -16.10
C SER A 554 1.04 4.48 -14.59
N VAL A 555 1.33 5.68 -14.07
CA VAL A 555 1.58 5.94 -12.65
C VAL A 555 0.44 5.38 -11.78
N ARG A 556 -0.81 5.63 -12.20
CA ARG A 556 -2.02 5.04 -11.60
C ARG A 556 -2.04 3.51 -11.64
N GLN A 557 -1.79 2.90 -12.80
CA GLN A 557 -1.80 1.43 -12.93
C GLN A 557 -0.69 0.79 -12.09
N ALA A 558 0.47 1.43 -11.97
CA ALA A 558 1.55 0.99 -11.09
C ALA A 558 1.15 1.06 -9.61
N TRP A 559 0.46 2.12 -9.18
CA TRP A 559 -0.07 2.26 -7.82
C TRP A 559 -1.14 1.20 -7.51
N ALA A 560 -2.07 1.01 -8.44
CA ALA A 560 -3.09 -0.04 -8.36
C ALA A 560 -2.46 -1.43 -8.26
N THR A 561 -1.51 -1.76 -9.15
CA THR A 561 -0.83 -3.07 -9.16
C THR A 561 -0.03 -3.29 -7.87
N MET A 562 0.61 -2.25 -7.33
CA MET A 562 1.25 -2.32 -6.01
C MET A 562 0.25 -2.68 -4.91
N ALA A 563 -0.88 -1.96 -4.83
CA ALA A 563 -1.86 -2.19 -3.77
C ALA A 563 -2.46 -3.59 -3.86
N LEU A 564 -2.84 -4.05 -5.07
CA LEU A 564 -3.35 -5.39 -5.32
C LEU A 564 -2.37 -6.51 -4.96
N LEU A 565 -1.05 -6.24 -5.01
CA LEU A 565 0.01 -7.21 -4.71
C LEU A 565 0.48 -7.21 -3.25
N LYS A 566 0.46 -6.06 -2.57
CA LYS A 566 1.14 -5.84 -1.29
C LYS A 566 0.20 -5.58 -0.10
N GLU A 567 -0.93 -4.91 -0.30
CA GLU A 567 -1.91 -4.64 0.76
C GLU A 567 -2.81 -5.87 1.04
N PRO A 568 -3.42 -6.00 2.23
CA PRO A 568 -4.44 -7.02 2.49
C PRO A 568 -5.79 -6.68 1.84
N HIS A 569 -6.61 -7.71 1.63
CA HIS A 569 -7.98 -7.55 1.13
C HIS A 569 -8.85 -6.62 2.02
N GLY A 570 -9.72 -5.85 1.38
CA GLY A 570 -10.57 -4.82 1.98
C GLY A 570 -9.98 -3.41 1.87
N VAL A 571 -8.68 -3.28 1.59
CA VAL A 571 -8.02 -1.98 1.38
C VAL A 571 -8.53 -1.32 0.10
N LYS A 572 -8.80 -0.02 0.18
CA LYS A 572 -9.19 0.80 -0.98
C LYS A 572 -8.12 1.84 -1.28
N TYR A 573 -7.56 1.76 -2.48
CA TYR A 573 -6.62 2.73 -3.01
C TYR A 573 -7.33 3.70 -3.98
N ARG A 574 -6.75 4.88 -4.16
CA ARG A 574 -7.23 5.89 -5.10
C ARG A 574 -6.07 6.59 -5.79
N SER A 575 -6.27 6.91 -7.06
CA SER A 575 -5.52 7.95 -7.78
C SER A 575 -6.47 9.11 -8.04
N TYR A 576 -6.00 10.34 -7.84
CA TYR A 576 -6.80 11.57 -7.93
C TYR A 576 -6.03 12.65 -8.69
N GLY A 577 -6.72 13.44 -9.51
CA GLY A 577 -6.09 14.52 -10.25
C GLY A 577 -7.07 15.53 -10.85
N PRO A 578 -6.53 16.63 -11.40
CA PRO A 578 -7.33 17.70 -11.98
C PRO A 578 -7.94 17.29 -13.31
N ALA A 579 -9.12 17.84 -13.61
CA ALA A 579 -9.74 17.77 -14.93
C ALA A 579 -10.02 19.17 -15.47
N VAL A 580 -9.72 19.39 -16.75
CA VAL A 580 -10.00 20.67 -17.44
C VAL A 580 -11.11 20.45 -18.45
N LYS A 581 -12.29 21.02 -18.17
CA LYS A 581 -13.46 20.90 -19.04
C LYS A 581 -13.29 21.72 -20.32
N THR A 582 -13.23 21.04 -21.45
CA THR A 582 -13.11 21.60 -22.81
C THR A 582 -14.44 21.45 -23.56
N GLY A 583 -15.40 22.32 -23.23
CA GLY A 583 -16.74 22.30 -23.79
C GLY A 583 -17.58 21.13 -23.26
N LEU A 584 -17.57 20.00 -23.97
CA LEU A 584 -18.18 18.73 -23.53
C LEU A 584 -17.14 17.66 -23.15
N SER A 585 -15.88 17.84 -23.57
CA SER A 585 -14.76 16.99 -23.19
C SER A 585 -14.17 17.39 -21.83
N PHE A 586 -13.29 16.52 -21.31
CA PHE A 586 -12.47 16.79 -20.13
C PHE A 586 -11.05 16.29 -20.39
N GLN A 587 -10.07 17.18 -20.27
CA GLN A 587 -8.64 16.86 -20.31
C GLN A 587 -8.17 16.40 -18.94
N THR A 588 -7.37 15.33 -18.88
CA THR A 588 -6.93 14.71 -17.60
C THR A 588 -5.63 13.94 -17.74
N ASN A 589 -4.74 14.04 -16.74
CA ASN A 589 -3.52 13.23 -16.59
C ASN A 589 -3.76 11.78 -16.11
N ALA A 590 -4.94 11.21 -16.40
CA ALA A 590 -5.43 9.97 -15.79
C ALA A 590 -4.78 8.68 -16.33
N ASN A 591 -3.97 8.80 -17.39
CA ASN A 591 -3.26 7.71 -18.06
C ASN A 591 -1.73 7.90 -18.05
N ASP A 592 -1.23 8.91 -17.34
CA ASP A 592 0.15 9.39 -17.47
C ASP A 592 1.16 8.34 -17.02
N TYR A 593 2.24 8.22 -17.80
CA TYR A 593 3.39 7.40 -17.50
C TYR A 593 4.47 8.25 -16.84
N PHE A 594 5.29 7.63 -16.01
CA PHE A 594 6.54 8.25 -15.57
C PHE A 594 7.43 8.59 -16.78
N TRP A 595 8.25 9.64 -16.66
CA TRP A 595 8.99 10.21 -17.79
C TRP A 595 9.75 9.19 -18.64
N GLY A 596 9.61 9.34 -19.95
CA GLY A 596 10.21 8.46 -20.96
C GLY A 596 9.65 7.02 -21.03
N GLN A 597 8.64 6.67 -20.22
CA GLN A 597 8.06 5.31 -20.21
C GLN A 597 6.78 5.18 -21.06
N GLY A 598 6.15 6.29 -21.42
CA GLY A 598 4.94 6.35 -22.24
C GLY A 598 4.57 7.79 -22.61
N ALA A 599 3.28 8.10 -22.61
CA ALA A 599 2.78 9.47 -22.73
C ALA A 599 2.62 10.11 -21.34
N THR A 600 2.92 11.39 -21.24
CA THR A 600 2.78 12.23 -20.04
C THR A 600 2.06 13.51 -20.46
N GLY A 601 1.10 13.98 -19.67
CA GLY A 601 0.35 15.19 -19.96
C GLY A 601 1.15 16.47 -19.70
N PRO A 602 0.59 17.64 -20.01
CA PRO A 602 1.02 18.92 -19.46
C PRO A 602 0.30 19.19 -18.12
N ASP A 603 0.74 20.20 -17.38
CA ASP A 603 0.07 20.71 -16.19
C ASP A 603 -1.38 21.12 -16.45
N LEU A 604 -2.29 20.56 -15.66
CA LEU A 604 -3.72 20.81 -15.80
C LEU A 604 -4.26 21.59 -14.60
N ILE A 605 -4.27 22.92 -14.70
CA ILE A 605 -5.00 23.78 -13.76
C ILE A 605 -6.52 23.52 -13.88
N SER A 606 -7.07 22.75 -12.94
CA SER A 606 -8.51 22.42 -12.89
C SER A 606 -9.40 23.66 -13.00
N ASN A 607 -10.41 23.60 -13.88
CA ASN A 607 -11.44 24.62 -14.00
C ASN A 607 -12.72 24.27 -13.20
N GLY A 608 -12.55 23.62 -12.04
CA GLY A 608 -13.62 23.21 -11.13
C GLY A 608 -14.07 21.75 -11.29
N TRP A 609 -13.22 20.91 -11.91
CA TRP A 609 -13.51 19.51 -12.23
C TRP A 609 -12.33 18.61 -11.87
N TRP A 610 -12.63 17.38 -11.45
CA TRP A 610 -11.64 16.45 -10.92
C TRP A 610 -11.97 15.02 -11.33
N TRP A 611 -10.94 14.20 -11.52
CA TRP A 611 -11.10 12.77 -11.80
C TRP A 611 -10.54 11.94 -10.64
N SER A 612 -11.10 10.75 -10.44
CA SER A 612 -10.48 9.71 -9.62
C SER A 612 -10.63 8.35 -10.27
N VAL A 613 -9.71 7.44 -9.94
CA VAL A 613 -9.95 5.99 -10.05
C VAL A 613 -9.80 5.39 -8.67
N THR A 614 -10.80 4.65 -8.22
CA THR A 614 -10.81 3.99 -6.90
C THR A 614 -10.92 2.48 -7.10
N GLY A 615 -10.01 1.70 -6.52
CA GLY A 615 -10.05 0.23 -6.56
C GLY A 615 -10.14 -0.38 -5.16
N THR A 616 -10.48 -1.68 -5.08
CA THR A 616 -10.51 -2.45 -3.81
C THR A 616 -9.71 -3.73 -3.96
N VAL A 617 -8.76 -3.94 -3.05
CA VAL A 617 -7.94 -5.15 -2.85
C VAL A 617 -8.81 -6.27 -2.32
#